data_AF-A0A833W455-F1
#
_entry.id   AF-A0A833W455-F1
#
_cell.length_a   1.000
_cell.length_b   1.000
_cell.length_c   1.000
_cell.angle_alpha   90.00
_cell.angle_beta   90.00
_cell.angle_gamma   90.00
#
_symmetry.space_group_name_H-M   'P 1'
#
loop_
_entity.id
_entity.type
_entity.pdbx_description
1 polymer ?
#
loop_
_entity_poly.entity_id
_entity_poly.type
_entity_poly.pdbx_seq_one_letter_code
_entity_poly.pdbx_strand_id
1 'polypeptide(L)'
;MKLSAALTTIAIATASAETEFCGEKNKTETADYVLYYNLWGAFDDPNGHQCTGLDSVDGSTISWHTSFSWNGTAWQVKSFANAALKLDHVPIANVTSISSTIEFLFD
;
A
#
# COMPACT_ATOMS: atom_id res chain seq x y z
N MET A 1 39.77 43.05 5.21
CA MET A 1 39.03 41.97 5.89
C MET A 1 38.29 41.17 4.83
N LYS A 2 38.62 39.88 4.67
CA LYS A 2 37.91 38.96 3.78
C LYS A 2 36.74 38.37 4.57
N LEU A 3 35.50 38.65 4.17
CA LEU A 3 34.32 37.92 4.66
C LEU A 3 33.99 36.83 3.64
N SER A 4 34.28 35.59 3.99
CA SER A 4 33.77 34.41 3.28
C SER A 4 32.41 34.06 3.87
N ALA A 5 31.35 34.17 3.07
CA ALA A 5 30.01 33.70 3.43
C ALA A 5 29.90 32.21 3.07
N ALA A 6 29.58 31.37 4.06
CA ALA A 6 29.28 29.96 3.86
C ALA A 6 27.80 29.81 3.48
N LEU A 7 27.52 29.18 2.32
CA LEU A 7 26.18 28.75 1.96
C LEU A 7 25.88 27.40 2.61
N THR A 8 24.94 27.37 3.55
CA THR A 8 24.33 26.13 4.05
C THR A 8 23.23 25.67 3.08
N THR A 9 23.44 24.55 2.40
CA THR A 9 22.40 23.87 1.62
C THR A 9 21.43 23.15 2.56
N ILE A 10 20.17 23.57 2.56
CA ILE A 10 19.08 22.88 3.25
C ILE A 10 18.67 21.69 2.37
N ALA A 11 18.87 20.47 2.86
CA ALA A 11 18.30 19.28 2.23
C ALA A 11 16.77 19.34 2.42
N ILE A 12 16.04 19.46 1.31
CA ILE A 12 14.59 19.32 1.32
C ILE A 12 14.32 17.81 1.39
N ALA A 13 13.99 17.31 2.57
CA ALA A 13 13.37 16.00 2.69
C ALA A 13 12.01 16.09 1.99
N THR A 14 11.87 15.43 0.84
CA THR A 14 10.56 15.15 0.25
C THR A 14 9.85 14.18 1.20
N ALA A 15 9.11 14.73 2.15
CA ALA A 15 8.11 13.96 2.88
C ALA A 15 7.04 13.57 1.86
N SER A 16 7.12 12.34 1.33
CA SER A 16 5.98 11.70 0.69
C SER A 16 4.90 11.61 1.76
N ALA A 17 3.78 12.29 1.57
CA ALA A 17 2.68 12.23 2.50
C ALA A 17 2.16 10.78 2.57
N GLU A 18 2.48 10.09 3.66
CA GLU A 18 1.89 8.80 4.02
C GLU A 18 0.37 8.98 4.05
N THR A 19 -0.33 8.29 3.15
CA THR A 19 -1.79 8.24 3.18
C THR A 19 -2.18 6.95 3.86
N GLU A 20 -1.98 6.88 5.18
CA GLU A 20 -2.60 5.84 5.99
C GLU A 20 -4.11 6.07 5.97
N PHE A 21 -4.87 5.03 5.69
CA PHE A 21 -6.30 5.15 5.58
C PHE A 21 -7.03 4.05 6.33
N CYS A 22 -8.01 4.48 7.12
CA CYS A 22 -8.71 3.67 8.11
C CYS A 22 -10.26 3.80 8.03
N GLY A 23 -10.80 4.39 6.94
CA GLY A 23 -12.23 4.78 6.80
C GLY A 23 -12.95 4.23 5.54
N GLU A 24 -13.82 5.03 4.90
CA GLU A 24 -14.68 4.63 3.75
C GLU A 24 -14.04 4.65 2.34
N LYS A 25 -12.84 5.20 2.15
CA LYS A 25 -12.09 5.11 0.88
C LYS A 25 -11.57 3.68 0.75
N ASN A 26 -11.89 3.01 -0.34
CA ASN A 26 -11.59 1.58 -0.48
C ASN A 26 -10.24 1.26 -1.12
N LYS A 27 -9.50 2.27 -1.59
CA LYS A 27 -8.26 2.09 -2.34
C LYS A 27 -7.37 3.34 -2.42
N THR A 28 -6.09 3.13 -2.70
CA THR A 28 -5.12 4.11 -3.19
C THR A 28 -4.64 3.69 -4.57
N GLU A 29 -4.59 4.62 -5.52
CA GLU A 29 -4.12 4.36 -6.88
C GLU A 29 -2.70 4.88 -7.10
N THR A 30 -1.89 4.08 -7.78
CA THR A 30 -0.54 4.45 -8.26
C THR A 30 -0.51 4.31 -9.79
N ALA A 31 0.65 4.49 -10.42
CA ALA A 31 0.81 4.29 -11.86
C ALA A 31 0.45 2.84 -12.27
N ASP A 32 1.10 1.86 -11.62
CA ASP A 32 1.02 0.45 -12.03
C ASP A 32 0.18 -0.41 -11.07
N TYR A 33 -0.20 0.11 -9.90
CA TYR A 33 -0.94 -0.65 -8.89
C TYR A 33 -2.17 0.09 -8.37
N VAL A 34 -3.16 -0.68 -7.94
CA VAL A 34 -4.24 -0.25 -7.05
C VAL A 34 -4.08 -0.96 -5.71
N LEU A 35 -3.78 -0.21 -4.66
CA LEU A 35 -3.75 -0.72 -3.29
C LEU A 35 -5.18 -0.70 -2.73
N TYR A 36 -5.80 -1.87 -2.62
CA TYR A 36 -7.13 -2.04 -2.05
C TYR A 36 -7.06 -2.33 -0.56
N TYR A 37 -7.99 -1.75 0.21
CA TYR A 37 -8.15 -2.07 1.64
C TYR A 37 -9.15 -3.22 1.82
N ASN A 38 -10.17 -3.26 0.96
CA ASN A 38 -11.07 -4.40 0.72
C ASN A 38 -11.65 -5.02 2.00
N LEU A 39 -12.37 -4.21 2.79
CA LEU A 39 -12.99 -4.58 4.06
C LEU A 39 -14.36 -5.26 3.89
N TRP A 40 -14.49 -6.18 2.93
CA TRP A 40 -15.76 -6.78 2.51
C TRP A 40 -16.48 -7.59 3.60
N GLY A 41 -15.72 -8.15 4.55
CA GLY A 41 -16.21 -8.98 5.64
C GLY A 41 -16.24 -8.26 6.99
N ALA A 42 -15.94 -6.97 7.05
CA ALA A 42 -15.85 -6.21 8.30
C ALA A 42 -17.18 -6.17 9.08
N PHE A 43 -18.31 -6.41 8.41
CA PHE A 43 -19.62 -6.50 9.05
C PHE A 43 -19.71 -7.62 10.10
N ASP A 44 -18.88 -8.67 10.01
CA ASP A 44 -18.85 -9.79 10.96
C ASP A 44 -18.17 -9.42 12.29
N ASP A 45 -17.46 -8.28 12.33
CA ASP A 45 -16.96 -7.69 13.56
C ASP A 45 -17.09 -6.17 13.55
N PRO A 46 -18.24 -5.65 14.00
CA PRO A 46 -18.52 -4.22 14.00
C PRO A 46 -17.56 -3.36 14.83
N ASN A 47 -16.79 -3.97 15.74
CA ASN A 47 -15.81 -3.27 16.59
C ASN A 47 -14.37 -3.44 16.12
N GLY A 48 -14.16 -4.28 15.10
CA GLY A 48 -12.85 -4.50 14.54
C GLY A 48 -12.39 -3.33 13.69
N HIS A 49 -11.10 -3.30 13.41
CA HIS A 49 -10.48 -2.20 12.70
C HIS A 49 -9.36 -2.67 11.79
N GLN A 50 -9.14 -1.94 10.71
CA GLN A 50 -8.00 -2.12 9.82
C GLN A 50 -7.61 -0.80 9.17
N CYS A 51 -6.32 -0.52 9.17
CA CYS A 51 -5.68 0.55 8.41
C CYS A 51 -4.78 -0.07 7.33
N THR A 52 -4.72 0.57 6.17
CA THR A 52 -3.81 0.18 5.09
C THR A 52 -3.18 1.45 4.54
N GLY A 53 -1.86 1.44 4.36
CA GLY A 53 -1.08 2.58 3.92
C GLY A 53 -0.11 2.20 2.80
N LEU A 54 0.06 3.12 1.84
CA LEU A 54 1.12 3.05 0.85
C LEU A 54 2.39 3.69 1.42
N ASP A 55 3.50 2.94 1.43
CA ASP A 55 4.79 3.45 1.92
C ASP A 55 5.59 4.10 0.79
N SER A 56 5.75 3.38 -0.34
CA SER A 56 6.54 3.87 -1.46
C SER A 56 6.21 3.15 -2.77
N VAL A 57 6.54 3.82 -3.88
CA VAL A 57 6.56 3.24 -5.23
C VAL A 57 7.90 3.58 -5.87
N ASP A 58 8.65 2.57 -6.29
CA ASP A 58 9.91 2.71 -7.03
C ASP A 58 9.91 1.78 -8.25
N GLY A 59 9.76 2.38 -9.44
CA GLY A 59 9.54 1.64 -10.68
C GLY A 59 8.36 0.68 -10.56
N SER A 60 8.62 -0.61 -10.78
CA SER A 60 7.61 -1.67 -10.66
C SER A 60 7.45 -2.24 -9.25
N THR A 61 8.15 -1.67 -8.25
CA THR A 61 8.11 -2.13 -6.86
C THR A 61 7.19 -1.25 -6.03
N ILE A 62 6.24 -1.88 -5.33
CA ILE A 62 5.33 -1.23 -4.38
C ILE A 62 5.64 -1.73 -2.97
N SER A 63 5.75 -0.79 -2.02
CA SER A 63 5.78 -1.09 -0.57
C SER A 63 4.54 -0.51 0.08
N TRP A 64 3.91 -1.33 0.92
CA TRP A 64 2.69 -0.97 1.64
C TRP A 64 2.58 -1.81 2.91
N HIS A 65 1.80 -1.33 3.86
CA HIS A 65 1.51 -2.02 5.09
C HIS A 65 0.00 -2.11 5.34
N THR A 66 -0.39 -3.07 6.17
CA THR A 66 -1.71 -3.09 6.79
C THR A 66 -1.60 -3.53 8.24
N SER A 67 -2.31 -2.83 9.12
CA SER A 67 -2.46 -3.18 10.52
C SER A 67 -3.93 -3.40 10.81
N PHE A 68 -4.27 -4.45 11.56
CA PHE A 68 -5.65 -4.77 11.87
C PHE A 68 -5.82 -5.36 13.26
N SER A 69 -7.03 -5.20 13.79
CA SER A 69 -7.52 -5.88 14.97
C SER A 69 -8.92 -6.37 14.65
N TRP A 70 -9.04 -7.67 14.41
CA TRP A 70 -10.32 -8.31 14.12
C TRP A 70 -10.67 -9.32 15.21
N ASN A 71 -11.91 -9.22 15.67
CA ASN A 71 -12.64 -10.19 16.44
C ASN A 71 -13.75 -10.79 15.55
N GLY A 72 -14.74 -11.49 16.11
CA GLY A 72 -15.88 -12.04 15.37
C GLY A 72 -15.75 -13.54 15.08
N THR A 73 -16.38 -14.02 14.01
CA THR A 73 -16.44 -15.44 13.70
C THR A 73 -15.08 -15.96 13.22
N ALA A 74 -14.55 -17.02 13.86
CA ALA A 74 -13.21 -17.55 13.60
C ALA A 74 -12.97 -18.04 12.15
N TRP A 75 -14.05 -18.43 11.45
CA TRP A 75 -13.98 -18.99 10.10
C TRP A 75 -14.32 -17.98 9.00
N GLN A 76 -14.66 -16.75 9.37
CA GLN A 76 -15.10 -15.72 8.44
C GLN A 76 -13.95 -14.74 8.16
N VAL A 77 -13.57 -14.62 6.89
CA VAL A 77 -12.59 -13.61 6.46
C VAL A 77 -13.19 -12.21 6.60
N LYS A 78 -12.42 -11.27 7.14
CA LYS A 78 -12.86 -9.89 7.41
C LYS A 78 -12.49 -8.92 6.30
N SER A 79 -11.37 -9.17 5.63
CA SER A 79 -10.86 -8.31 4.57
C SER A 79 -9.87 -9.05 3.69
N PHE A 80 -9.46 -8.40 2.60
CA PHE A 80 -8.32 -8.83 1.80
C PHE A 80 -7.60 -7.63 1.21
N ALA A 81 -6.86 -6.90 2.05
CA ALA A 81 -6.01 -5.81 1.58
C ALA A 81 -4.93 -6.36 0.63
N ASN A 82 -4.76 -5.72 -0.52
CA ASN A 82 -3.88 -6.21 -1.57
C ASN A 82 -3.44 -5.10 -2.52
N ALA A 83 -2.25 -5.26 -3.11
CA ALA A 83 -1.79 -4.46 -4.24
C ALA A 83 -2.14 -5.18 -5.55
N ALA A 84 -3.14 -4.69 -6.26
CA ALA A 84 -3.56 -5.22 -7.56
C ALA A 84 -2.77 -4.55 -8.69
N LEU A 85 -2.09 -5.34 -9.51
CA LEU A 85 -1.44 -4.84 -10.73
C LEU A 85 -2.50 -4.30 -11.71
N LYS A 86 -2.24 -3.14 -12.30
CA LYS A 86 -2.98 -2.59 -13.43
C LYS A 86 -2.37 -3.20 -14.69
N LEU A 87 -3.14 -4.03 -15.39
CA LEU A 87 -2.73 -4.61 -16.67
C LEU A 87 -3.88 -4.56 -17.66
N ASP A 88 -3.53 -4.42 -18.93
CA ASP A 88 -4.47 -4.71 -20.01
C ASP A 88 -4.78 -6.20 -20.04
N HIS A 89 -5.98 -6.56 -20.49
CA HIS A 89 -6.37 -7.96 -20.61
C HIS A 89 -5.56 -8.63 -21.72
N VAL A 90 -4.74 -9.62 -21.34
CA VAL A 90 -3.94 -10.43 -22.26
C VAL A 90 -4.42 -11.88 -22.20
N PRO A 91 -4.70 -12.54 -23.34
CA PRO A 91 -4.98 -13.98 -23.36
C PRO A 91 -3.79 -14.76 -22.78
N ILE A 92 -4.06 -15.72 -21.89
CA ILE A 92 -3.01 -16.52 -21.23
C ILE A 92 -2.07 -17.19 -22.25
N ALA A 93 -2.58 -17.59 -23.41
CA ALA A 93 -1.77 -18.18 -24.48
C ALA A 93 -0.67 -17.25 -25.02
N ASN A 94 -0.79 -15.94 -24.81
CA ASN A 94 0.17 -14.92 -25.24
C ASN A 94 1.08 -14.45 -24.09
N VAL A 95 0.88 -14.94 -22.86
CA VAL A 95 1.70 -14.58 -21.71
C VAL A 95 2.95 -15.45 -21.68
N THR A 96 4.12 -14.82 -21.80
CA THR A 96 5.41 -15.52 -21.75
C THR A 96 5.91 -15.72 -20.31
N SER A 97 5.65 -14.75 -19.43
CA SER A 97 6.05 -14.79 -18.02
C SER A 97 5.25 -13.80 -17.18
N ILE A 98 5.04 -14.12 -15.90
CA ILE A 98 4.52 -13.22 -14.87
C ILE A 98 5.51 -13.23 -13.71
N SER A 99 6.62 -12.52 -13.88
CA SER A 99 7.67 -12.45 -12.85
C SER A 99 7.18 -11.62 -11.66
N SER A 100 7.34 -12.13 -10.45
CA SER A 100 6.94 -11.46 -9.21
C SER A 100 7.92 -11.77 -8.09
N THR A 101 8.11 -10.82 -7.18
CA THR A 101 8.85 -10.98 -5.92
C THR A 101 8.00 -10.37 -4.82
N ILE A 102 7.86 -11.08 -3.71
CA ILE A 102 7.12 -10.63 -2.53
C ILE A 102 8.01 -10.86 -1.32
N GLU A 103 8.27 -9.78 -0.59
CA GLU A 103 8.89 -9.82 0.73
C GLU A 103 7.87 -9.27 1.72
N PHE A 104 7.60 -10.02 2.79
CA PHE A 104 6.66 -9.60 3.82
C PHE A 104 7.10 -10.11 5.19
N LEU A 105 6.66 -9.37 6.22
CA LEU A 105 6.78 -9.75 7.62
C LEU A 105 5.40 -9.62 8.27
N PHE A 106 5.15 -10.47 9.26
CA PHE A 106 3.95 -10.42 10.08
C PHE A 106 4.40 -10.57 11.53
N ASP A 107 4.06 -9.59 12.35
CA ASP A 107 4.42 -9.52 13.77
C ASP A 107 3.36 -10.18 14.66
#